data_AF-A0A5B7G8C5-F1
#
_entry.id   AF-A0A5B7G8C5-F1
#
_cell.length_a   1.000
_cell.length_b   1.000
_cell.length_c   1.000
_cell.angle_alpha   90.00
_cell.angle_beta   90.00
_cell.angle_gamma   90.00
#
_symmetry.space_group_name_H-M   'P 1'
#
loop_
_entity.id
_entity.type
_entity.pdbx_description
1 polymer ?
#
loop_
_entity_poly.entity_id
_entity_poly.type
_entity_poly.pdbx_seq_one_letter_code
_entity_poly.pdbx_strand_id
1 'polypeptide(L)'
;MGLSPAAWSEARTTIQTLLAHDQPTLRDDCQLRAKALVPQAGAMMYLPAHIGDYTDFYSSLDHATNVGTMFRGKENALMPNW
;
A
#
# COMPACT_ATOMS: atom_id res chain seq x y z
N MET A 1 11.53 5.51 0.00
CA MET A 1 10.30 6.35 -0.09
C MET A 1 10.56 7.84 0.15
N GLY A 2 11.79 8.30 0.48
CA GLY A 2 12.04 9.71 0.87
C GLY A 2 12.08 10.76 -0.24
N LEU A 3 11.77 10.41 -1.49
CA LEU A 3 11.54 11.42 -2.55
C LEU A 3 10.13 12.00 -2.43
N SER A 4 9.89 13.14 -3.08
CA SER A 4 8.61 13.85 -2.98
C SER A 4 7.46 13.16 -3.74
N PRO A 5 6.20 13.53 -3.45
CA PRO A 5 5.04 13.06 -4.22
C PRO A 5 5.12 13.32 -5.72
N ALA A 6 5.88 14.33 -6.16
CA ALA A 6 6.13 14.59 -7.57
C ALA A 6 6.89 13.44 -8.23
N ALA A 7 7.93 12.92 -7.59
CA ALA A 7 8.68 11.76 -8.09
C ALA A 7 7.81 10.50 -8.17
N TRP A 8 6.92 10.30 -7.20
CA TRP A 8 6.00 9.15 -7.21
C TRP A 8 4.96 9.28 -8.32
N SER A 9 4.46 10.49 -8.56
CA SER A 9 3.49 10.78 -9.62
C SER A 9 4.12 10.60 -11.01
N GLU A 10 5.37 11.05 -11.19
CA GLU A 10 6.15 10.83 -12.39
C GLU A 10 6.36 9.33 -12.64
N ALA A 11 6.86 8.59 -11.63
CA ALA A 11 7.06 7.15 -11.75
C ALA A 11 5.77 6.41 -12.10
N ARG A 12 4.66 6.74 -11.43
CA ARG A 12 3.33 6.17 -11.70
C ARG A 12 2.91 6.42 -13.14
N THR A 13 2.99 7.68 -13.59
CA THR A 13 2.59 8.07 -14.95
C THR A 13 3.42 7.33 -16.00
N THR A 14 4.74 7.29 -15.82
CA THR A 14 5.65 6.58 -16.72
C THR A 14 5.34 5.09 -16.79
N ILE A 15 5.14 4.43 -15.63
CA ILE A 15 4.79 3.00 -15.59
C ILE A 15 3.45 2.75 -16.27
N GLN A 16 2.43 3.60 -16.03
CA GLN A 16 1.13 3.47 -16.69
C GLN A 16 1.25 3.59 -18.21
N THR A 17 2.01 4.57 -18.70
CA THR A 17 2.27 4.74 -20.13
C THR A 17 2.97 3.52 -20.71
N LEU A 18 4.05 3.04 -20.09
CA LEU A 18 4.80 1.88 -20.60
C LEU A 18 4.01 0.58 -20.62
N LEU A 19 3.04 0.42 -19.71
CA LEU A 19 2.17 -0.75 -19.62
C LEU A 19 0.85 -0.60 -20.38
N ALA A 20 0.59 0.55 -21.02
CA ALA A 20 -0.61 0.77 -21.82
C ALA A 20 -0.60 -0.13 -23.08
N HIS A 21 -1.76 -0.68 -23.43
CA HIS A 21 -1.89 -1.63 -24.55
C HIS A 21 -1.49 -1.05 -25.91
N ASP A 22 -1.58 0.26 -26.07
CA ASP A 22 -1.30 1.04 -27.27
C ASP A 22 0.12 1.63 -27.27
N GLN A 23 0.90 1.47 -26.18
CA GLN A 23 2.26 1.96 -26.10
C GLN A 23 3.28 0.90 -26.55
N PRO A 24 3.99 1.09 -27.68
CA PRO A 24 4.88 0.07 -28.23
C PRO A 24 6.20 -0.08 -27.48
N THR A 25 6.65 0.94 -26.73
CA THR A 25 8.01 1.01 -26.17
C THR A 25 8.42 -0.22 -25.37
N LEU A 26 7.57 -0.71 -24.48
CA LEU A 26 7.81 -1.96 -23.75
C LEU A 26 7.05 -3.15 -24.36
N ARG A 27 5.88 -2.91 -24.96
CA ARG A 27 5.03 -3.96 -25.53
C ARG A 27 5.74 -4.72 -26.66
N ASP A 28 6.42 -4.00 -27.55
CA ASP A 28 6.96 -4.57 -28.79
C ASP A 28 8.46 -4.92 -28.68
N ASP A 29 9.14 -4.42 -27.65
CA ASP A 29 10.50 -4.86 -27.32
C ASP A 29 10.46 -6.17 -26.53
N CYS A 30 10.41 -7.29 -27.25
CA CYS A 30 10.37 -8.63 -26.66
C CYS A 30 11.56 -8.92 -25.74
N GLN A 31 12.75 -8.40 -26.04
CA GLN A 31 13.95 -8.67 -25.24
C GLN A 31 13.92 -7.89 -23.93
N LEU A 32 13.55 -6.61 -23.97
CA LEU A 32 13.40 -5.78 -22.78
C LEU A 32 12.25 -6.29 -21.91
N ARG A 33 11.10 -6.57 -22.52
CA ARG A 33 9.91 -7.05 -21.80
C ARG A 33 10.17 -8.34 -21.03
N ALA A 34 10.87 -9.30 -21.63
CA ALA A 34 11.21 -10.56 -20.98
C ALA A 34 12.17 -10.39 -19.79
N LYS A 35 12.97 -9.33 -19.76
CA LYS A 35 13.86 -9.00 -18.63
C LYS A 35 13.16 -8.20 -17.54
N ALA A 36 12.23 -7.33 -17.92
CA ALA A 36 11.57 -6.38 -17.02
C ALA A 36 10.35 -6.98 -16.29
N LEU A 37 9.62 -7.90 -16.92
CA LEU A 37 8.42 -8.52 -16.36
C LEU A 37 8.70 -9.96 -15.91
N VAL A 38 8.41 -10.24 -14.65
CA VAL A 38 8.58 -11.57 -14.04
C VAL A 38 7.22 -12.14 -13.63
N PRO A 39 6.96 -13.45 -13.82
CA PRO A 39 5.77 -14.09 -13.27
C PRO A 39 5.80 -14.02 -11.75
N GLN A 40 4.72 -13.53 -11.13
CA GLN A 40 4.63 -13.45 -9.67
C GLN A 40 4.78 -14.83 -9.00
N ALA A 41 4.32 -15.90 -9.66
CA ALA A 41 4.48 -17.28 -9.17
C ALA A 41 5.95 -17.72 -9.05
N GLY A 42 6.88 -17.05 -9.74
CA GLY A 42 8.31 -17.29 -9.62
C GLY A 42 9.04 -16.29 -8.71
N ALA A 43 8.33 -15.34 -8.12
CA ALA A 43 8.92 -14.30 -7.28
C ALA A 43 8.77 -14.63 -5.79
N MET A 44 9.80 -14.31 -5.01
CA MET A 44 9.73 -14.29 -3.55
C MET A 44 9.58 -12.83 -3.10
N MET A 45 8.51 -12.53 -2.37
CA MET A 45 8.27 -11.21 -1.82
C MET A 45 8.97 -11.04 -0.47
N TYR A 46 9.43 -9.81 -0.20
CA TYR A 46 10.09 -9.44 1.06
C TYR A 46 9.37 -8.25 1.70
N LEU A 47 9.82 -7.83 2.89
CA LEU A 47 9.34 -6.61 3.52
C LEU A 47 9.64 -5.40 2.61
N PRO A 48 8.66 -4.53 2.31
CA PRO A 48 8.80 -3.50 1.27
C PRO A 48 9.63 -2.28 1.69
N ALA A 49 9.93 -2.16 2.99
CA ALA A 49 10.75 -1.09 3.54
C ALA A 49 11.44 -1.57 4.83
N HIS A 50 12.56 -0.92 5.16
CA HIS A 50 13.10 -1.01 6.51
C HIS A 50 12.25 -0.14 7.43
N ILE A 51 11.47 -0.76 8.30
CA ILE A 51 10.59 -0.06 9.24
C ILE A 51 11.45 0.45 10.40
N GLY A 52 11.51 1.77 10.59
CA GLY A 52 12.16 2.38 11.75
C GLY A 52 11.28 2.22 12.99
N ASP A 53 10.10 2.84 12.95
CA ASP A 53 9.08 2.79 13.99
C ASP A 53 7.74 2.33 13.43
N TYR A 54 6.94 1.70 14.28
CA TYR A 54 5.57 1.28 13.97
C TYR A 54 4.61 1.87 15.00
N THR A 55 3.58 2.55 14.50
CA THR A 55 2.51 3.13 15.32
C THR A 55 1.19 2.49 14.91
N ASP A 56 0.47 1.93 15.86
CA ASP A 56 -0.88 1.42 15.67
C ASP A 56 -1.90 2.35 16.33
N PHE A 57 -2.85 2.85 15.54
CA PHE A 57 -3.85 3.80 16.01
C PHE A 57 -5.16 3.08 16.36
N TYR A 58 -5.83 3.56 17.41
CA TYR A 58 -7.10 3.00 17.86
C TYR A 58 -8.31 3.80 17.36
N SER A 59 -8.33 4.16 16.06
CA SER A 59 -9.21 5.22 15.53
C SER A 59 -10.59 4.76 15.01
N SER A 60 -10.94 3.48 15.11
CA SER A 60 -12.25 3.00 14.67
C SER A 60 -13.29 3.12 15.79
N LEU A 61 -14.29 3.98 15.59
CA LEU A 61 -15.39 4.22 16.53
C LEU A 61 -16.14 2.95 16.89
N ASP A 62 -16.57 2.20 15.89
CA ASP A 62 -17.31 0.96 16.13
C ASP A 62 -16.42 -0.07 16.82
N HIS A 63 -15.14 -0.18 16.42
CA HIS A 63 -14.21 -1.08 17.08
C HIS A 63 -14.02 -0.74 18.56
N ALA A 64 -13.74 0.53 18.87
CA ALA A 64 -13.55 1.00 20.23
C ALA A 64 -14.81 0.91 21.08
N THR A 65 -15.97 1.20 20.49
CA THR A 65 -17.28 1.08 21.16
C THR A 65 -17.61 -0.37 21.45
N ASN A 66 -17.37 -1.29 20.51
CA ASN A 66 -17.64 -2.71 20.71
C ASN A 66 -16.74 -3.29 21.80
N VAL A 67 -15.44 -3.02 21.75
CA VAL A 67 -14.50 -3.41 22.80
C VAL A 67 -14.93 -2.81 24.13
N GLY A 68 -15.15 -1.50 24.17
CA GLY A 68 -15.59 -0.80 25.35
C GLY A 68 -16.88 -1.32 25.96
N THR A 69 -17.86 -1.69 25.14
CA THR A 69 -19.13 -2.28 25.59
C THR A 69 -18.91 -3.61 26.29
N MET A 70 -18.04 -4.47 25.77
CA MET A 70 -17.70 -5.73 26.41
C MET A 70 -17.03 -5.54 27.77
N PHE A 71 -16.21 -4.49 27.95
CA PHE A 71 -15.45 -4.26 29.17
C PHE A 71 -16.15 -3.38 30.21
N ARG A 72 -16.95 -2.40 29.77
CA ARG A 72 -17.51 -1.32 30.61
C ARG A 72 -19.04 -1.18 30.48
N GLY A 73 -19.66 -2.02 29.66
CA GLY A 73 -21.07 -1.90 29.32
C GLY A 73 -21.33 -0.80 28.28
N LYS A 74 -22.55 -0.80 27.72
CA LYS A 74 -22.92 0.03 26.57
C LYS A 74 -22.87 1.53 26.87
N GLU A 75 -23.19 1.94 28.09
CA GLU A 75 -23.27 3.36 28.49
C GLU A 75 -21.90 4.02 28.65
N ASN A 76 -20.87 3.25 29.04
CA ASN A 76 -19.51 3.74 29.30
C ASN A 76 -18.50 3.15 28.30
N ALA A 77 -18.98 2.86 27.08
CA ALA A 77 -18.20 2.16 26.08
C ALA A 77 -16.94 2.94 25.66
N LEU A 78 -17.02 4.26 25.46
CA LEU A 78 -15.85 5.05 25.07
C LEU A 78 -15.21 5.73 26.27
N MET A 79 -13.87 5.79 26.26
CA MET A 79 -13.13 6.61 27.22
C MET A 79 -13.20 8.08 26.79
N PRO A 80 -13.10 9.06 27.71
CA PRO A 80 -13.25 10.48 27.36
C PRO A 80 -12.23 11.03 26.36
N ASN A 81 -11.09 10.35 26.20
CA ASN A 81 -10.00 10.70 25.30
C ASN A 81 -9.92 9.81 24.05
N TRP A 82 -10.87 8.88 23.90
CA TRP A 82 -11.09 8.18 22.65
C TRP A 82 -11.87 9.11 21.72
#